data_AF-A0A1Y2NTS8-F1
#
_entry.id   AF-A0A1Y2NTS8-F1
#
_cell.length_a   1.000
_cell.length_b   1.000
_cell.length_c   1.000
_cell.angle_alpha   90.00
_cell.angle_beta   90.00
_cell.angle_gamma   90.00
#
_symmetry.space_group_name_H-M   'P 1'
#
loop_
_entity.id
_entity.type
_entity.pdbx_description
1 polymer ?
#
loop_
_entity_poly.entity_id
_entity_poly.type
_entity_poly.pdbx_seq_one_letter_code
_entity_poly.pdbx_strand_id
1 'polypeptide(L)'
;MQTITAGRSWTDTIQAASTLLADRPDTWTGMSGETVTGAAVARHLDTVADLLARHGWVRSYGDTDSDGVDIADDESMTVKDMLRTVLRIARTLVSVGDPRLTLWSAMKQASRSDFSDSDTHRVAERVLDALIKARTGGSGYVSHDSWSERVGRTRDDIAALLAAGADLAHQHGPTA
;
A
#
# COMPACT_ATOMS: atom_id res chain seq x y z
N MET A 1 27.92 -18.69 10.21
CA MET A 1 27.18 -18.17 11.37
C MET A 1 27.16 -16.65 11.26
N GLN A 2 26.17 -16.10 10.54
CA GLN A 2 26.05 -14.65 10.34
C GLN A 2 25.15 -14.08 11.44
N THR A 3 25.70 -13.16 12.21
CA THR A 3 25.03 -12.44 13.28
C THR A 3 23.94 -11.56 12.66
N ILE A 4 22.67 -11.87 12.92
CA ILE A 4 21.55 -11.00 12.55
C ILE A 4 21.66 -9.76 13.43
N THR A 5 22.12 -8.65 12.86
CA THR A 5 22.06 -7.33 13.51
C THR A 5 20.60 -7.08 13.86
N ALA A 6 20.28 -7.01 15.16
CA ALA A 6 18.95 -6.61 15.61
C ALA A 6 18.64 -5.25 14.97
N GLY A 7 17.64 -5.22 14.09
CA GLY A 7 17.22 -4.00 13.43
C GLY A 7 16.87 -2.93 14.48
N ARG A 8 17.10 -1.66 14.15
CA ARG A 8 16.71 -0.50 14.96
C ARG A 8 15.27 -0.68 15.49
N SER A 9 15.04 -0.35 16.76
CA SER A 9 13.70 -0.41 17.36
C SER A 9 12.74 0.52 16.62
N TRP A 10 11.44 0.23 16.63
CA TRP A 10 10.47 1.11 15.96
C TRP A 10 10.44 2.53 16.56
N THR A 11 10.64 2.67 17.87
CA THR A 11 10.76 3.97 18.53
C THR A 11 11.94 4.78 17.99
N ASP A 12 13.13 4.18 17.90
CA ASP A 12 14.31 4.85 17.34
C ASP A 12 14.13 5.15 15.85
N THR A 13 13.45 4.27 15.11
CA THR A 13 13.12 4.48 13.70
C THR A 13 12.16 5.66 13.52
N ILE A 14 11.13 5.79 14.36
CA ILE A 14 10.19 6.93 14.33
C ILE A 14 10.94 8.24 14.59
N GLN A 15 11.79 8.28 15.61
CA GLN A 15 12.57 9.48 15.93
C GLN A 15 13.55 9.88 14.81
N ALA A 16 14.21 8.90 14.19
CA ALA A 16 15.10 9.18 13.07
C ALA A 16 14.32 9.63 11.83
N ALA A 17 13.14 9.04 11.57
CA ALA A 17 12.29 9.43 10.46
C ALA A 17 11.68 10.82 10.67
N SER A 18 11.29 11.21 11.88
CA SER A 18 10.75 12.54 12.16
C SER A 18 11.79 13.64 11.88
N THR A 19 13.08 13.37 12.14
CA THR A 19 14.17 14.28 11.76
C THR A 19 14.28 14.41 10.24
N LEU A 20 14.22 13.30 9.49
CA LEU A 20 14.25 13.32 8.02
C LEU A 20 13.08 14.10 7.42
N LEU A 21 11.92 14.08 8.07
CA LEU A 21 10.73 14.83 7.64
C LEU A 21 10.82 16.31 8.00
N ALA A 22 11.39 16.65 9.16
CA ALA A 22 11.58 18.04 9.60
C ALA A 22 12.57 18.81 8.70
N ASP A 23 13.55 18.13 8.12
CA ASP A 23 14.49 18.73 7.15
C ASP A 23 13.83 19.11 5.82
N ARG A 24 12.55 18.75 5.61
CA ARG A 24 11.78 19.03 4.39
C ARG A 24 10.54 19.87 4.70
N PRO A 25 10.55 21.17 4.32
CA PRO A 25 9.46 22.09 4.67
C PRO A 25 8.12 21.75 4.00
N ASP A 26 8.13 20.96 2.93
CA ASP A 26 6.96 20.55 2.14
C ASP A 26 6.45 19.14 2.48
N THR A 27 7.01 18.48 3.49
CA THR A 27 6.65 17.10 3.87
C THR A 27 5.15 16.92 4.01
N TRP A 28 4.51 17.81 4.77
CA TRP A 28 3.11 17.76 5.16
C TRP A 28 2.18 18.49 4.19
N THR A 29 2.71 18.97 3.06
CA THR A 29 1.92 19.68 2.06
C THR A 29 1.55 18.74 0.92
N GLY A 30 0.25 18.67 0.64
CA GLY A 30 -0.31 17.92 -0.48
C GLY A 30 0.11 18.45 -1.85
N MET A 31 -0.28 17.77 -2.92
CA MET A 31 -0.08 18.27 -4.29
C MET A 31 -0.97 19.48 -4.60
N SER A 32 -2.08 19.65 -3.87
CA SER A 32 -2.90 20.87 -3.94
C SER A 32 -2.20 22.11 -3.39
N GLY A 33 -1.16 21.95 -2.56
CA GLY A 33 -0.55 23.03 -1.78
C GLY A 33 -1.15 23.21 -0.39
N GLU A 34 -2.17 22.45 -0.01
CA GLU A 34 -2.75 22.47 1.33
C GLU A 34 -1.96 21.61 2.32
N THR A 35 -1.95 22.03 3.59
CA THR A 35 -1.31 21.27 4.67
C THR A 35 -2.22 20.13 5.12
N VAL A 36 -1.69 18.92 5.12
CA VAL A 36 -2.33 17.72 5.63
C VAL A 36 -1.93 17.53 7.10
N THR A 37 -2.91 17.32 7.97
CA THR A 37 -2.67 17.10 9.40
C THR A 37 -2.11 15.70 9.68
N GLY A 38 -1.36 15.57 10.78
CA GLY A 38 -0.88 14.28 11.25
C GLY A 38 -2.01 13.28 11.52
N ALA A 39 -3.12 13.77 12.08
CA ALA A 39 -4.30 12.94 12.36
C ALA A 39 -4.98 12.40 11.10
N ALA A 40 -5.00 13.17 10.00
CA ALA A 40 -5.54 12.70 8.72
C ALA A 40 -4.65 11.59 8.12
N VAL A 41 -3.33 11.77 8.16
CA VAL A 41 -2.36 10.77 7.68
C VAL A 41 -2.43 9.49 8.50
N ALA A 42 -2.49 9.58 9.83
CA ALA A 42 -2.62 8.41 10.69
C ALA A 42 -3.90 7.63 10.39
N ARG A 43 -5.05 8.32 10.28
CA ARG A 43 -6.32 7.70 9.93
C ARG A 43 -6.30 7.03 8.54
N HIS A 44 -5.60 7.63 7.58
CA HIS A 44 -5.39 7.00 6.27
C HIS A 44 -4.62 5.68 6.42
N LEU A 45 -3.50 5.68 7.16
CA LEU A 45 -2.68 4.49 7.37
C LEU A 45 -3.41 3.39 8.14
N ASP A 46 -4.24 3.75 9.13
CA ASP A 46 -5.12 2.80 9.81
C ASP A 46 -6.15 2.19 8.85
N THR A 47 -6.76 3.02 7.98
CA THR A 47 -7.70 2.55 6.95
C THR A 47 -7.02 1.57 5.98
N VAL A 48 -5.75 1.81 5.64
CA VAL A 48 -4.94 0.90 4.81
C VAL A 48 -4.68 -0.42 5.55
N ALA A 49 -4.31 -0.36 6.83
CA ALA A 49 -4.11 -1.55 7.65
C ALA A 49 -5.39 -2.40 7.73
N ASP A 50 -6.55 -1.76 7.92
CA ASP A 50 -7.86 -2.42 7.92
C ASP A 50 -8.19 -3.09 6.57
N LEU A 51 -7.91 -2.40 5.45
CA LEU A 51 -8.11 -2.98 4.12
C LEU A 51 -7.25 -4.22 3.92
N LEU A 52 -5.97 -4.16 4.26
CA LEU A 52 -5.06 -5.31 4.17
C LEU A 52 -5.43 -6.43 5.15
N ALA A 53 -5.99 -6.09 6.31
CA ALA A 53 -6.46 -7.08 7.27
C ALA A 53 -7.69 -7.83 6.77
N ARG A 54 -8.63 -7.13 6.12
CA ARG A 54 -9.88 -7.68 5.58
C ARG A 54 -9.67 -8.48 4.29
N HIS A 55 -8.91 -7.93 3.36
CA HIS A 55 -8.74 -8.51 2.02
C HIS A 55 -7.52 -9.43 1.92
N GLY A 56 -6.61 -9.35 2.89
CA GLY A 56 -5.31 -9.99 2.83
C GLY A 56 -4.30 -9.15 2.05
N TRP A 57 -3.02 -9.38 2.34
CA TRP A 57 -1.90 -8.73 1.66
C TRP A 57 -1.26 -9.69 0.66
N VAL A 58 -0.87 -9.15 -0.49
CA VAL A 58 -0.02 -9.83 -1.48
C VAL A 58 1.17 -8.93 -1.84
N ARG A 59 2.33 -9.55 -2.06
CA ARG A 59 3.61 -8.86 -2.25
C ARG A 59 3.61 -7.94 -3.47
N SER A 60 3.23 -8.49 -4.62
CA SER A 60 3.13 -7.79 -5.89
C SER A 60 1.82 -8.20 -6.54
N TYR A 61 1.35 -7.46 -7.54
CA TYR A 61 0.35 -8.03 -8.45
C TYR A 61 0.89 -9.37 -8.94
N GLY A 62 0.09 -10.42 -8.79
CA GLY A 62 0.37 -11.63 -9.54
C GLY A 62 0.17 -11.28 -11.01
N ASP A 63 1.09 -11.70 -11.87
CA ASP A 63 0.63 -12.31 -13.11
C ASP A 63 -0.26 -13.46 -12.65
N THR A 64 -1.55 -13.19 -12.41
CA THR A 64 -2.53 -14.21 -12.74
C THR A 64 -2.34 -14.34 -14.23
N ASP A 65 -1.60 -15.37 -14.65
CA ASP A 65 -1.48 -15.77 -16.04
C ASP A 65 -2.83 -15.46 -16.67
N SER A 66 -2.85 -14.46 -17.54
CA SER A 66 -3.94 -14.35 -18.47
C SER A 66 -3.72 -15.49 -19.45
N ASP A 67 -3.90 -16.73 -18.96
CA ASP A 67 -4.35 -17.82 -19.80
C ASP A 67 -5.64 -17.24 -20.39
N GLY A 68 -5.50 -16.63 -21.57
CA GLY A 68 -6.61 -16.04 -22.29
C GLY A 68 -7.70 -17.09 -22.29
N VAL A 69 -8.91 -16.70 -21.91
CA VAL A 69 -9.98 -17.67 -21.82
C VAL A 69 -10.12 -18.31 -23.20
N ASP A 70 -9.71 -19.57 -23.32
CA ASP A 70 -9.78 -20.32 -24.57
C ASP A 70 -11.24 -20.60 -24.85
N ILE A 71 -11.82 -19.80 -25.73
CA ILE A 71 -13.18 -20.00 -26.23
C ILE A 71 -13.02 -20.88 -27.46
N ALA A 72 -13.36 -22.15 -27.33
CA ALA A 72 -13.45 -23.04 -28.47
C ALA A 72 -14.38 -22.42 -29.53
N ASP A 73 -13.87 -22.27 -30.75
CA ASP A 73 -14.62 -21.79 -31.91
C ASP A 73 -15.53 -22.93 -32.41
N ASP A 74 -16.65 -23.12 -31.73
CA ASP A 74 -17.63 -24.17 -32.03
C ASP A 74 -18.88 -23.57 -32.67
N GLU A 75 -18.94 -23.63 -34.01
CA GLU A 75 -20.08 -23.18 -34.81
C GLU A 75 -21.39 -23.95 -34.54
N SER A 76 -21.34 -25.09 -33.83
CA SER A 76 -22.53 -25.85 -33.45
C SER A 76 -23.21 -25.32 -32.19
N MET A 77 -22.60 -24.35 -31.50
CA MET A 77 -23.17 -23.75 -30.29
C MET A 77 -24.48 -23.02 -30.58
N THR A 78 -25.49 -23.28 -29.76
CA THR A 78 -26.70 -22.47 -29.78
C THR A 78 -26.42 -21.07 -29.19
N VAL A 79 -27.19 -20.06 -29.60
CA VAL A 79 -27.12 -18.69 -29.03
C VAL A 79 -27.22 -18.69 -27.50
N LYS A 80 -28.00 -19.61 -26.92
CA LYS A 80 -28.14 -19.76 -25.47
C LYS A 80 -26.86 -20.27 -24.81
N ASP A 81 -26.15 -21.17 -25.47
CA ASP A 81 -24.89 -21.69 -24.99
C ASP A 81 -23.77 -20.66 -25.13
N MET A 82 -23.76 -19.88 -26.23
CA MET A 82 -22.88 -18.72 -26.38
C MET A 82 -23.08 -17.70 -25.26
N LEU A 83 -24.34 -17.34 -24.96
CA LEU A 83 -24.68 -16.43 -23.86
C LEU A 83 -24.22 -16.96 -22.49
N ARG A 84 -24.33 -18.27 -22.25
CA ARG A 84 -23.86 -18.88 -21.00
C ARG A 84 -22.33 -18.88 -20.90
N THR A 85 -21.64 -19.11 -22.01
CA THR A 85 -20.18 -19.02 -22.10
C THR A 85 -19.73 -17.59 -21.85
N VAL A 86 -20.34 -16.59 -22.49
CA VAL A 86 -20.05 -15.16 -22.24
C VAL A 86 -20.32 -14.78 -20.79
N LEU A 87 -21.42 -15.24 -20.17
CA LEU A 87 -21.69 -14.96 -18.75
C LEU A 87 -20.68 -15.62 -17.80
N ARG A 88 -20.20 -16.82 -18.13
CA ARG A 88 -19.15 -17.49 -17.36
C ARG A 88 -17.83 -16.75 -17.50
N ILE A 89 -17.48 -16.34 -18.70
CA ILE A 89 -16.29 -15.54 -18.99
C ILE A 89 -16.38 -14.19 -18.31
N ALA A 90 -17.50 -13.48 -18.42
CA ALA A 90 -17.74 -12.24 -17.72
C ALA A 90 -17.61 -12.43 -16.21
N ARG A 91 -18.13 -13.53 -15.64
CA ARG A 91 -17.94 -13.83 -14.21
C ARG A 91 -16.48 -14.12 -13.88
N THR A 92 -15.76 -14.85 -14.71
CA THR A 92 -14.32 -15.09 -14.56
C THR A 92 -13.58 -13.77 -14.63
N LEU A 93 -13.71 -13.00 -15.72
CA LEU A 93 -13.12 -11.66 -15.97
C LEU A 93 -13.45 -10.63 -14.89
N VAL A 94 -14.69 -10.61 -14.38
CA VAL A 94 -15.11 -9.74 -13.26
C VAL A 94 -14.59 -10.26 -11.92
N SER A 95 -14.22 -11.54 -11.84
CA SER A 95 -13.49 -12.16 -10.72
C SER A 95 -11.97 -12.23 -10.96
N VAL A 96 -11.43 -11.65 -12.04
CA VAL A 96 -9.97 -11.69 -12.32
C VAL A 96 -9.28 -10.62 -11.49
N GLY A 97 -8.97 -11.02 -10.28
CA GLY A 97 -7.98 -10.41 -9.44
C GLY A 97 -7.80 -11.31 -8.23
N ASP A 98 -6.55 -11.56 -7.84
CA ASP A 98 -6.30 -11.97 -6.47
C ASP A 98 -7.03 -10.96 -5.56
N PRO A 99 -8.00 -11.38 -4.73
CA PRO A 99 -8.77 -10.45 -3.91
C PRO A 99 -7.90 -9.76 -2.85
N ARG A 100 -6.67 -10.26 -2.64
CA ARG A 100 -5.66 -9.63 -1.79
C ARG A 100 -5.12 -8.37 -2.43
N LEU A 101 -4.76 -7.42 -1.59
CA LEU A 101 -4.27 -6.12 -2.02
C LEU A 101 -2.75 -6.03 -1.83
N THR A 102 -2.08 -5.40 -2.79
CA THR A 102 -0.74 -4.85 -2.55
C THR A 102 -0.83 -3.65 -1.62
N LEU A 103 0.29 -3.23 -1.03
CA LEU A 103 0.33 -2.01 -0.20
C LEU A 103 -0.16 -0.80 -1.00
N TRP A 104 0.35 -0.63 -2.23
CA TRP A 104 -0.06 0.44 -3.15
C TRP A 104 -1.57 0.44 -3.42
N SER A 105 -2.16 -0.72 -3.78
CA SER A 105 -3.60 -0.84 -4.03
C SER A 105 -4.42 -0.43 -2.81
N ALA A 106 -4.01 -0.87 -1.63
CA ALA A 106 -4.70 -0.54 -0.38
C ALA A 106 -4.61 0.97 -0.06
N MET A 107 -3.44 1.58 -0.23
CA MET A 107 -3.26 3.03 -0.08
C MET A 107 -4.11 3.83 -1.08
N LYS A 108 -4.13 3.39 -2.35
CA LYS A 108 -4.93 4.02 -3.39
C LYS A 108 -6.44 3.87 -3.15
N GLN A 109 -6.86 2.74 -2.60
CA GLN A 109 -8.26 2.50 -2.24
C GLN A 109 -8.68 3.32 -1.01
N ALA A 110 -7.81 3.42 0.02
CA ALA A 110 -8.06 4.24 1.19
C ALA A 110 -8.21 5.74 0.85
N SER A 111 -7.50 6.23 -0.18
CA SER A 111 -7.63 7.61 -0.66
C SER A 111 -8.99 7.95 -1.31
N ARG A 112 -9.88 6.96 -1.47
CA ARG A 112 -11.25 7.12 -1.97
C ARG A 112 -12.30 7.05 -0.85
N SER A 113 -11.85 6.96 0.41
CA SER A 113 -12.74 6.99 1.57
C SER A 113 -13.14 8.43 1.91
N ASP A 114 -14.20 8.58 2.70
CA ASP A 114 -14.71 9.90 3.11
C ASP A 114 -13.72 10.69 4.01
N PHE A 115 -12.67 10.04 4.51
CA PHE A 115 -11.73 10.60 5.48
C PHE A 115 -10.31 10.78 4.94
N SER A 116 -10.12 10.61 3.62
CA SER A 116 -8.83 10.74 2.97
C SER A 116 -8.99 11.17 1.53
N ASP A 117 -7.95 11.81 1.01
CA ASP A 117 -7.87 12.24 -0.38
C ASP A 117 -6.48 11.93 -0.98
N SER A 118 -6.23 12.44 -2.19
CA SER A 118 -4.94 12.29 -2.88
C SER A 118 -3.78 12.97 -2.15
N ASP A 119 -4.03 14.04 -1.42
CA ASP A 119 -2.99 14.76 -0.69
C ASP A 119 -2.56 13.98 0.54
N THR A 120 -3.54 13.47 1.28
CA THR A 120 -3.33 12.59 2.43
C THR A 120 -2.58 11.33 2.03
N HIS A 121 -2.97 10.71 0.92
CA HIS A 121 -2.26 9.58 0.33
C HIS A 121 -0.80 9.93 0.03
N ARG A 122 -0.55 11.07 -0.63
CA ARG A 122 0.81 11.49 -0.99
C ARG A 122 1.70 11.76 0.23
N VAL A 123 1.16 12.40 1.26
CA VAL A 123 1.89 12.64 2.51
C VAL A 123 2.16 11.32 3.24
N ALA A 124 1.19 10.39 3.23
CA ALA A 124 1.38 9.05 3.81
C ALA A 124 2.54 8.29 3.14
N GLU A 125 2.67 8.33 1.81
CA GLU A 125 3.82 7.73 1.10
C GLU A 125 5.15 8.27 1.63
N ARG A 126 5.27 9.60 1.77
CA ARG A 126 6.50 10.24 2.27
C ARG A 126 6.82 9.82 3.69
N VAL A 127 5.81 9.67 4.55
CA VAL A 127 5.97 9.17 5.92
C VAL A 127 6.52 7.73 5.91
N LEU A 128 5.96 6.84 5.10
CA LEU A 128 6.43 5.45 4.99
C LEU A 128 7.85 5.38 4.41
N ASP A 129 8.15 6.15 3.38
CA ASP A 129 9.48 6.22 2.77
C ASP A 129 10.53 6.71 3.79
N ALA A 130 10.19 7.70 4.62
CA ALA A 130 11.07 8.21 5.67
C ALA A 130 11.35 7.17 6.76
N LEU A 131 10.33 6.41 7.19
CA LEU A 131 10.49 5.30 8.14
C LEU A 131 11.40 4.21 7.58
N ILE A 132 11.19 3.82 6.31
CA ILE A 132 12.03 2.81 5.67
C ILE A 132 13.46 3.31 5.52
N LYS A 133 13.65 4.58 5.14
CA LYS A 133 14.99 5.19 5.04
C LYS A 133 15.68 5.20 6.40
N ALA A 134 14.98 5.61 7.46
CA ALA A 134 15.48 5.61 8.82
C ALA A 134 15.80 4.19 9.35
N ARG A 135 15.01 3.18 8.95
CA ARG A 135 15.20 1.78 9.38
C ARG A 135 16.34 1.08 8.67
N THR A 136 16.53 1.38 7.38
CA THR A 136 17.55 0.74 6.54
C THR A 136 18.89 1.46 6.58
N GLY A 137 18.93 2.72 7.01
CA GLY A 137 20.15 3.54 7.00
C GLY A 137 20.62 3.92 5.59
N GLY A 138 19.78 3.70 4.57
CA GLY A 138 20.14 3.95 3.18
C GLY A 138 20.24 5.44 2.87
N SER A 139 21.26 5.84 2.10
CA SER A 139 21.45 7.22 1.64
C SER A 139 20.66 7.57 0.38
N GLY A 140 20.23 6.56 -0.39
CA GLY A 140 19.57 6.72 -1.69
C GLY A 140 18.09 7.05 -1.65
N TYR A 141 17.47 6.95 -2.83
CA TYR A 141 16.02 6.98 -3.00
C TYR A 141 15.40 5.73 -2.35
N VAL A 142 14.29 5.93 -1.66
CA VAL A 142 13.53 4.88 -0.95
C VAL A 142 12.08 4.97 -1.41
N SER A 143 11.48 3.82 -1.67
CA SER A 143 10.07 3.67 -2.03
C SER A 143 9.48 2.54 -1.19
N HIS A 144 8.37 2.84 -0.51
CA HIS A 144 7.59 1.88 0.26
C HIS A 144 7.04 0.74 -0.60
N ASP A 145 6.64 1.01 -1.85
CA ASP A 145 6.18 -0.02 -2.78
C ASP A 145 7.27 -1.05 -3.05
N SER A 146 8.44 -0.60 -3.54
CA SER A 146 9.57 -1.49 -3.81
C SER A 146 10.06 -2.21 -2.53
N TRP A 147 9.96 -1.57 -1.37
CA TRP A 147 10.30 -2.19 -0.09
C TRP A 147 9.32 -3.28 0.32
N SER A 148 8.02 -3.06 0.08
CA SER A 148 6.94 -4.00 0.36
C SER A 148 6.97 -5.20 -0.60
N GLU A 149 7.44 -4.98 -1.82
CA GLU A 149 7.51 -5.99 -2.87
C GLU A 149 8.72 -6.93 -2.74
N ARG A 150 9.64 -6.68 -1.79
CA ARG A 150 10.85 -7.50 -1.66
C ARG A 150 10.53 -8.95 -1.29
N VAL A 151 11.26 -9.87 -1.91
CA VAL A 151 11.23 -11.31 -1.55
C VAL A 151 11.56 -11.47 -0.07
N GLY A 152 10.71 -12.23 0.65
CA GLY A 152 10.83 -12.44 2.08
C GLY A 152 10.06 -11.41 2.94
N ARG A 153 9.44 -10.39 2.34
CA ARG A 153 8.54 -9.49 3.07
C ARG A 153 7.31 -10.25 3.55
N THR A 154 6.90 -9.97 4.78
CA THR A 154 5.73 -10.58 5.40
C THR A 154 4.60 -9.56 5.61
N ARG A 155 3.38 -10.06 5.82
CA ARG A 155 2.24 -9.21 6.22
C ARG A 155 2.52 -8.46 7.52
N ASP A 156 3.18 -9.11 8.48
CA ASP A 156 3.48 -8.51 9.78
C ASP A 156 4.46 -7.34 9.64
N ASP A 157 5.42 -7.43 8.71
CA ASP A 157 6.30 -6.31 8.39
C ASP A 157 5.51 -5.10 7.84
N ILE A 158 4.51 -5.34 6.99
CA ILE A 158 3.66 -4.28 6.43
C ILE A 158 2.80 -3.66 7.54
N ALA A 159 2.18 -4.49 8.38
CA ALA A 159 1.37 -4.02 9.49
C ALA A 159 2.21 -3.19 10.48
N ALA A 160 3.43 -3.63 10.80
CA ALA A 160 4.33 -2.89 11.67
C ALA A 160 4.78 -1.56 11.05
N LEU A 161 5.02 -1.52 9.74
CA LEU A 161 5.34 -0.27 9.03
C LEU A 161 4.17 0.72 9.07
N LEU A 162 2.94 0.26 8.80
CA LEU A 162 1.74 1.11 8.83
C LEU A 162 1.48 1.67 10.23
N ALA A 163 1.57 0.82 11.27
CA ALA A 163 1.41 1.25 12.65
C ALA A 163 2.47 2.30 13.05
N ALA A 164 3.74 2.06 12.71
CA ALA A 164 4.79 3.04 12.97
C ALA A 164 4.59 4.35 12.18
N GLY A 165 4.01 4.28 10.97
CA GLY A 165 3.64 5.44 10.18
C GLY A 165 2.52 6.26 10.83
N ALA A 166 1.49 5.59 11.32
CA ALA A 166 0.40 6.23 12.06
C ALA A 166 0.90 6.89 13.36
N ASP A 167 1.75 6.18 14.12
CA ASP A 167 2.39 6.69 15.34
C ASP A 167 3.24 7.92 15.04
N LEU A 168 4.09 7.88 14.00
CA LEU A 168 4.91 9.01 13.59
C LEU A 168 4.03 10.21 13.23
N ALA A 169 2.98 9.99 12.43
CA ALA A 169 2.10 11.05 11.98
C ALA A 169 1.33 11.69 13.14
N HIS A 170 0.87 10.88 14.10
CA HIS A 170 0.25 11.40 15.31
C HIS A 170 1.20 12.23 16.18
N GLN A 171 2.46 11.79 16.32
CA GLN A 171 3.42 12.43 17.22
C GLN A 171 4.07 13.69 16.62
N HIS A 172 4.26 13.72 15.29
CA HIS A 172 5.10 14.73 14.64
C HIS A 172 4.41 15.45 13.46
N GLY A 173 3.20 15.05 13.08
CA GLY A 173 2.45 15.76 12.06
C GLY A 173 1.85 17.07 12.56
N PRO A 174 1.50 18.00 11.65
CA PRO A 174 0.83 19.24 12.01
C PRO A 174 -0.48 18.97 12.73
N THR A 175 -0.73 19.76 13.77
CA THR A 175 -2.03 19.85 14.41
C THR A 175 -2.92 20.81 13.62
N ALA A 176 -4.22 20.49 13.54
CA ALA A 176 -5.23 21.42 13.04
C ALA A 176 -5.33 22.68 13.92
#